data_AF-A0A8E2DEM1-F1
#
_entry.id   AF-A0A8E2DEM1-F1
#
_cell.length_a   1.000
_cell.length_b   1.000
_cell.length_c   1.000
_cell.angle_alpha   90.00
_cell.angle_beta   90.00
_cell.angle_gamma   90.00
#
_symmetry.space_group_name_H-M   'P 1'
#
loop_
_entity.id
_entity.type
_entity.pdbx_description
1 polymer ?
#
loop_
_entity_poly.entity_id
_entity_poly.type
_entity_poly.pdbx_seq_one_letter_code
_entity_poly.pdbx_strand_id
1 'polypeptide(L)'
;MSPRQHESQNGGSPEPEHPGEPEISDQEWEIRTGRAIYILQQTLPDFFSTGLVSSLETPIVAGRENWKDDTEEGIYSRNIRLSYTPPSPLPAPLPRTLHIEGLPLYMASSVFVRHTLNALYTDLRVTLRRVRVHGPRTGTNGSSLAGGPASLPGLSDQSPGPEGAARARRSVREKSLFVGLDVSGVARVSGERGGWEVNSTYVFSPHTGLIYAHIVDSIEPAPHQAVFGALRAALAKLKLGLAGGPGREGTGASGVARSQETSGRL
;
A
#
# COMPACT_ATOMS: atom_id res chain seq x y z
N MET A 1 -22.49 41.01 49.50
CA MET A 1 -21.36 40.13 49.90
C MET A 1 -21.32 38.97 48.92
N SER A 2 -20.24 38.85 48.14
CA SER A 2 -20.04 37.77 47.17
C SER A 2 -18.54 37.47 47.09
N PRO A 3 -18.07 36.24 47.32
CA PRO A 3 -16.66 35.91 47.20
C PRO A 3 -16.28 35.54 45.75
N ARG A 4 -15.13 36.04 45.30
CA ARG A 4 -14.34 35.49 44.18
C ARG A 4 -13.30 34.52 44.75
N GLN A 5 -12.99 33.45 44.02
CA GLN A 5 -11.64 32.92 43.69
C GLN A 5 -11.80 31.59 42.92
N HIS A 6 -11.12 31.39 41.78
CA HIS A 6 -9.86 30.63 41.59
C HIS A 6 -9.99 29.13 42.02
N GLU A 7 -9.49 28.12 41.30
CA GLU A 7 -8.51 28.07 40.20
C GLU A 7 -8.51 26.68 39.51
N SER A 8 -7.86 26.57 38.34
CA SER A 8 -7.24 25.33 37.79
C SER A 8 -8.14 24.09 37.53
N GLN A 9 -7.85 23.21 36.56
CA GLN A 9 -6.59 22.97 35.86
C GLN A 9 -6.83 22.48 34.41
N ASN A 10 -6.03 23.00 33.47
CA ASN A 10 -6.01 22.55 32.08
C ASN A 10 -5.20 21.25 31.98
N GLY A 11 -5.77 20.20 31.39
CA GLY A 11 -5.23 18.83 31.43
C GLY A 11 -5.07 18.14 30.06
N GLY A 12 -4.96 18.92 28.98
CA GLY A 12 -4.64 18.38 27.66
C GLY A 12 -3.19 17.91 27.60
N SER A 13 -2.94 16.63 27.87
CA SER A 13 -1.61 16.03 27.64
C SER A 13 -1.32 16.00 26.14
N PRO A 14 -0.17 16.52 25.66
CA PRO A 14 0.25 16.32 24.29
C PRO A 14 0.56 14.83 24.06
N GLU A 15 0.04 14.29 22.97
CA GLU A 15 0.36 12.97 22.45
C GLU A 15 1.88 12.89 22.19
N PRO A 16 2.58 11.80 22.58
CA PRO A 16 4.03 11.74 22.44
C PRO A 16 4.43 11.72 20.97
N GLU A 17 5.09 12.79 20.52
CA GLU A 17 5.67 12.87 19.17
C GLU A 17 6.57 11.66 18.91
N HIS A 18 6.32 10.94 17.82
CA HIS A 18 7.16 9.82 17.43
C HIS A 18 8.62 10.30 17.21
N PRO A 19 9.62 9.62 17.77
CA PRO A 19 11.00 10.08 17.73
C PRO A 19 11.60 10.00 16.33
N GLY A 20 11.58 11.13 15.62
CA GLY A 20 12.64 11.58 14.70
C GLY A 20 13.09 10.62 13.61
N GLU A 21 12.22 10.27 12.65
CA GLU A 21 12.73 10.01 11.30
C GLU A 21 13.28 11.35 10.74
N PRO A 22 14.53 11.40 10.24
CA PRO A 22 15.12 12.65 9.77
C PRO A 22 14.37 13.18 8.55
N GLU A 23 13.85 14.40 8.66
CA GLU A 23 13.09 15.03 7.56
C GLU A 23 14.01 15.28 6.36
N ILE A 24 13.79 14.55 5.27
CA ILE A 24 14.62 14.63 4.06
C ILE A 24 14.44 15.97 3.35
N SER A 25 15.41 16.35 2.51
CA SER A 25 15.31 17.55 1.66
C SER A 25 14.22 17.40 0.59
N ASP A 26 13.69 18.51 0.09
CA ASP A 26 12.66 18.48 -0.97
C ASP A 26 13.19 17.78 -2.24
N GLN A 27 14.46 18.01 -2.60
CA GLN A 27 15.12 17.35 -3.73
C GLN A 27 15.24 15.84 -3.53
N GLU A 28 15.63 15.38 -2.35
CA GLU A 28 15.73 13.95 -2.03
C GLU A 28 14.33 13.29 -2.04
N TRP A 29 13.31 14.00 -1.55
CA TRP A 29 11.93 13.56 -1.61
C TRP A 29 11.42 13.43 -3.07
N GLU A 30 11.75 14.38 -3.93
CA GLU A 30 11.42 14.32 -5.36
C GLU A 30 12.11 13.14 -6.05
N ILE A 31 13.41 12.92 -5.77
CA ILE A 31 14.18 11.79 -6.29
C ILE A 31 13.56 10.46 -5.84
N ARG A 32 13.24 10.30 -4.55
CA ARG A 32 12.63 9.07 -4.01
C ARG A 32 11.27 8.78 -4.62
N THR A 33 10.38 9.77 -4.67
CA THR A 33 9.05 9.59 -5.28
C THR A 33 9.15 9.33 -6.79
N GLY A 34 10.07 9.99 -7.49
CA GLY A 34 10.37 9.73 -8.90
C GLY A 34 10.87 8.30 -9.14
N ARG A 35 11.84 7.84 -8.34
CA ARG A 35 12.37 6.46 -8.35
C ARG A 35 11.28 5.44 -8.08
N ALA A 36 10.42 5.69 -7.09
CA ALA A 36 9.30 4.80 -6.76
C ALA A 36 8.26 4.70 -7.89
N ILE A 37 7.90 5.83 -8.52
CA ILE A 37 7.01 5.86 -9.69
C ILE A 37 7.64 5.08 -10.84
N TYR A 38 8.93 5.29 -11.12
CA TYR A 38 9.65 4.59 -12.17
C TYR A 38 9.68 3.07 -11.93
N ILE A 39 10.05 2.63 -10.73
CA ILE A 39 10.06 1.20 -10.37
C ILE A 39 8.67 0.58 -10.59
N LEU A 40 7.60 1.19 -10.06
CA LEU A 40 6.24 0.69 -10.28
C LEU A 40 5.86 0.62 -11.77
N GLN A 41 6.22 1.63 -12.58
CA GLN A 41 5.95 1.63 -14.02
C GLN A 41 6.69 0.50 -14.76
N GLN A 42 7.94 0.21 -14.39
CA GLN A 42 8.74 -0.83 -15.05
C GLN A 42 8.37 -2.23 -14.57
N THR A 43 8.08 -2.44 -13.29
CA THR A 43 8.00 -3.80 -12.70
C THR A 43 6.58 -4.33 -12.50
N LEU A 44 5.55 -3.48 -12.52
CA LEU A 44 4.15 -3.96 -12.43
C LEU A 44 3.71 -4.80 -13.66
N PRO A 45 4.12 -4.51 -14.91
CA PRO A 45 3.83 -5.37 -16.06
C PRO A 45 4.33 -6.82 -15.89
N ASP A 46 5.51 -6.98 -15.29
CA ASP A 46 6.16 -8.27 -15.06
C ASP A 46 5.79 -8.93 -13.72
N PHE A 47 4.80 -8.40 -13.00
CA PHE A 47 4.44 -8.83 -11.63
C PHE A 47 4.28 -10.35 -11.45
N PHE A 48 3.74 -11.09 -12.42
CA PHE A 48 3.59 -12.54 -12.30
C PHE A 48 4.90 -13.32 -12.50
N SER A 49 5.90 -12.71 -13.12
CA SER A 49 7.24 -13.25 -13.40
C SER A 49 8.27 -12.87 -12.33
N THR A 50 8.30 -11.60 -11.90
CA THR A 50 9.27 -11.09 -10.91
C THR A 50 8.69 -11.05 -9.50
N GLY A 51 7.39 -10.80 -9.35
CA GLY A 51 6.78 -10.39 -8.08
C GLY A 51 6.87 -8.88 -7.87
N LEU A 52 6.49 -8.44 -6.67
CA LEU A 52 6.56 -7.03 -6.29
C LEU A 52 8.02 -6.63 -6.00
N VAL A 53 8.52 -5.59 -6.67
CA VAL A 53 9.91 -5.15 -6.58
C VAL A 53 10.01 -3.96 -5.62
N SER A 54 10.83 -4.09 -4.57
CA SER A 54 11.09 -3.04 -3.58
C SER A 54 12.23 -2.09 -3.96
N SER A 55 13.20 -2.57 -4.73
CA SER A 55 14.34 -1.80 -5.24
C SER A 55 14.67 -2.31 -6.63
N LEU A 56 15.00 -1.41 -7.56
CA LEU A 56 15.76 -1.78 -8.75
C LEU A 56 17.21 -1.45 -8.44
N GLU A 57 18.09 -2.46 -8.50
CA GLU A 57 19.53 -2.23 -8.59
C GLU A 57 19.77 -1.32 -9.80
N THR A 58 20.06 -0.04 -9.55
CA THR A 58 20.43 0.92 -10.60
C THR A 58 21.93 0.85 -10.79
N PRO A 59 22.45 0.29 -11.89
CA PRO A 59 23.88 0.17 -12.14
C PRO A 59 24.45 1.54 -12.56
N ILE A 60 24.62 2.43 -11.59
CA ILE A 60 25.11 3.79 -11.81
C ILE A 60 26.53 3.90 -11.24
N VAL A 61 27.49 3.80 -12.17
CA VAL A 61 28.92 4.09 -12.02
C VAL A 61 29.73 3.10 -11.17
N ALA A 62 30.41 2.18 -11.88
CA ALA A 62 31.60 1.52 -11.34
C ALA A 62 32.65 2.57 -10.95
N GLY A 63 33.04 2.63 -9.68
CA GLY A 63 34.04 3.61 -9.22
C GLY A 63 34.14 3.91 -7.72
N ARG A 64 33.28 3.35 -6.85
CA ARG A 64 33.48 3.41 -5.40
C ARG A 64 33.27 2.05 -4.74
N GLU A 65 34.38 1.38 -4.51
CA GLU A 65 34.43 0.22 -3.61
C GLU A 65 34.17 0.65 -2.16
N ASN A 66 33.64 -0.27 -1.37
CA ASN A 66 33.55 -0.22 0.09
C ASN A 66 32.64 0.86 0.72
N TRP A 67 31.33 0.67 0.57
CA TRP A 67 30.39 0.97 1.67
C TRP A 67 29.59 -0.28 2.00
N LYS A 68 29.55 -0.62 3.28
CA LYS A 68 28.74 -1.70 3.86
C LYS A 68 27.31 -1.17 3.96
N ASP A 69 26.62 -1.14 2.83
CA ASP A 69 25.36 -0.41 2.67
C ASP A 69 24.19 -1.17 3.30
N ASP A 70 23.86 -0.80 4.54
CA ASP A 70 22.69 -1.27 5.31
C ASP A 70 21.38 -0.59 4.82
N THR A 71 21.43 0.04 3.65
CA THR A 71 20.45 1.01 3.13
C THR A 71 20.16 0.85 1.63
N GLU A 72 19.87 -0.38 1.19
CA GLU A 72 18.93 -0.58 0.07
C GLU A 72 17.53 -0.07 0.47
N GLU A 73 17.36 1.25 0.46
CA GLU A 73 16.16 1.93 0.91
C GLU A 73 15.03 1.75 -0.11
N GLY A 74 14.34 0.61 0.02
CA GLY A 74 13.24 0.23 -0.86
C GLY A 74 12.08 1.23 -0.86
N ILE A 75 11.28 1.21 -1.92
CA ILE A 75 10.26 2.23 -2.21
C ILE A 75 9.04 2.22 -1.26
N TYR A 76 8.96 1.25 -0.35
CA TYR A 76 7.84 1.03 0.55
C TYR A 76 8.22 1.32 2.01
N SER A 77 7.37 2.08 2.70
CA SER A 77 7.52 2.30 4.14
C SER A 77 7.38 1.00 4.91
N ARG A 78 8.11 0.87 6.03
CA ARG A 78 7.96 -0.24 6.99
C ARG A 78 6.52 -0.38 7.50
N ASN A 79 5.81 0.75 7.60
CA ASN A 79 4.42 0.87 8.06
C ASN A 79 3.40 0.94 6.90
N ILE A 80 3.73 0.40 5.73
CA ILE A 80 2.82 0.41 4.58
C ILE A 80 1.47 -0.27 4.89
N ARG A 81 0.38 0.36 4.41
CA ARG A 81 -0.99 -0.13 4.54
C ARG A 81 -1.58 -0.43 3.16
N LEU A 82 -2.09 -1.64 2.98
CA LEU A 82 -2.89 -2.04 1.82
C LEU A 82 -4.37 -2.09 2.23
N SER A 83 -5.23 -1.41 1.47
CA SER A 83 -6.69 -1.41 1.68
C SER A 83 -7.47 -1.73 0.40
N TYR A 84 -8.54 -2.52 0.54
CA TYR A 84 -9.51 -2.76 -0.54
C TYR A 84 -10.92 -2.87 0.03
N THR A 85 -11.87 -2.09 -0.50
CA THR A 85 -13.29 -2.15 -0.15
C THR A 85 -14.06 -2.76 -1.33
N PRO A 86 -14.58 -4.00 -1.23
CA PRO A 86 -15.40 -4.58 -2.27
C PRO A 86 -16.70 -3.79 -2.50
N PRO A 87 -17.22 -3.71 -3.74
CA PRO A 87 -18.43 -2.93 -4.03
C PRO A 87 -19.70 -3.52 -3.38
N SER A 88 -19.75 -4.83 -3.19
CA SER A 88 -20.79 -5.52 -2.40
C SER A 88 -20.25 -5.90 -1.02
N PRO A 89 -20.94 -5.58 0.10
CA PRO A 89 -20.47 -5.94 1.43
C PRO A 89 -20.37 -7.47 1.57
N LEU A 90 -19.20 -7.95 2.00
CA LEU A 90 -19.00 -9.36 2.32
C LEU A 90 -19.89 -9.73 3.51
N PRO A 91 -20.60 -10.88 3.49
CA PRO A 91 -21.41 -11.28 4.62
C PRO A 91 -20.54 -11.60 5.85
N ALA A 92 -21.13 -11.45 7.03
CA ALA A 92 -20.45 -11.67 8.30
C ALA A 92 -19.83 -13.09 8.37
N PRO A 93 -18.65 -13.28 8.99
CA PRO A 93 -17.89 -12.33 9.84
C PRO A 93 -16.72 -11.65 9.11
N LEU A 94 -16.86 -11.37 7.80
CA LEU A 94 -15.85 -10.63 7.05
C LEU A 94 -16.00 -9.12 7.28
N PRO A 95 -14.88 -8.36 7.42
CA PRO A 95 -14.93 -6.90 7.51
C PRO A 95 -15.36 -6.30 6.16
N ARG A 96 -15.96 -5.10 6.20
CA ARG A 96 -16.37 -4.37 4.99
C ARG A 96 -15.19 -3.96 4.10
N THR A 97 -14.02 -3.72 4.71
CA THR A 97 -12.79 -3.37 4.01
C THR A 97 -11.70 -4.35 4.45
N LEU A 98 -10.99 -4.92 3.48
CA LEU A 98 -9.78 -5.69 3.72
C LEU A 98 -8.66 -4.70 4.03
N HIS A 99 -8.02 -4.84 5.19
CA HIS A 99 -6.84 -4.06 5.57
C HIS A 99 -5.67 -5.00 5.90
N ILE A 100 -4.50 -4.67 5.36
CA ILE A 100 -3.23 -5.31 5.63
C ILE A 100 -2.24 -4.20 5.99
N GLU A 101 -1.48 -4.37 7.07
CA GLU A 101 -0.56 -3.35 7.59
C GLU A 101 0.80 -3.99 7.90
N GLY A 102 1.87 -3.24 7.62
CA GLY A 102 3.25 -3.64 7.81
C GLY A 102 3.85 -4.28 6.55
N LEU A 103 5.07 -3.87 6.22
CA LEU A 103 5.81 -4.29 5.04
C LEU A 103 5.89 -5.82 4.84
N PRO A 104 6.12 -6.66 5.87
CA PRO A 104 6.16 -8.12 5.68
C PRO A 104 4.82 -8.71 5.23
N LEU A 105 3.70 -8.21 5.75
CA LEU A 105 2.36 -8.69 5.35
C LEU A 105 1.95 -8.15 3.98
N TYR A 106 2.34 -6.93 3.64
CA TYR A 106 2.17 -6.38 2.30
C TYR A 106 2.90 -7.24 1.25
N MET A 107 4.20 -7.51 1.47
CA MET A 107 4.99 -8.38 0.59
C MET A 107 4.40 -9.79 0.50
N ALA A 108 4.06 -10.42 1.63
CA ALA A 108 3.45 -11.75 1.65
C ALA A 108 2.11 -11.80 0.90
N SER A 109 1.30 -10.73 0.95
CA SER A 109 0.04 -10.65 0.19
C SER A 109 0.27 -10.65 -1.31
N SER A 110 1.31 -9.95 -1.79
CA SER A 110 1.70 -9.94 -3.21
C SER A 110 2.17 -11.32 -3.69
N VAL A 111 2.97 -12.01 -2.86
CA VAL A 111 3.43 -13.39 -3.11
C VAL A 111 2.23 -14.35 -3.19
N PHE A 112 1.28 -14.25 -2.25
CA PHE A 112 0.06 -15.04 -2.26
C PHE A 112 -0.75 -14.84 -3.55
N VAL A 113 -1.06 -13.59 -3.91
CA VAL A 113 -1.81 -13.26 -5.14
C VAL A 113 -1.10 -13.82 -6.38
N ARG A 114 0.21 -13.60 -6.49
CA ARG A 114 1.03 -14.11 -7.59
C ARG A 114 0.98 -15.64 -7.69
N HIS A 115 1.15 -16.35 -6.58
CA HIS A 115 1.16 -17.81 -6.57
C HIS A 115 -0.23 -18.39 -6.85
N THR A 116 -1.28 -17.86 -6.21
CA THR A 116 -2.66 -18.30 -6.42
C THR A 116 -3.10 -18.11 -7.87
N LEU A 117 -2.82 -16.97 -8.49
CA LEU A 117 -3.17 -16.75 -9.89
C LEU A 117 -2.34 -17.64 -10.83
N ASN A 118 -1.02 -17.77 -10.65
CA ASN A 118 -0.20 -18.68 -11.46
C ASN A 118 -0.60 -20.17 -11.33
N ALA A 119 -1.17 -20.57 -10.19
CA ALA A 119 -1.70 -21.92 -9.98
C ALA A 119 -3.06 -22.14 -10.65
N LEU A 120 -3.88 -21.09 -10.82
CA LEU A 120 -5.21 -21.17 -11.43
C LEU A 120 -5.21 -20.87 -12.94
N TYR A 121 -4.26 -20.04 -13.40
CA TYR A 121 -4.18 -19.53 -14.77
C TYR A 121 -2.80 -19.81 -15.41
N THR A 122 -2.75 -19.68 -16.73
CA THR A 122 -1.58 -19.72 -17.60
C THR A 122 -1.55 -18.48 -18.48
N ASP A 123 -0.40 -18.15 -19.07
CA ASP A 123 -0.22 -16.95 -19.90
C ASP A 123 -0.71 -15.67 -19.19
N LEU A 124 -0.40 -15.57 -17.89
CA LEU A 124 -0.76 -14.41 -17.08
C LEU A 124 0.05 -13.20 -17.50
N ARG A 125 -0.65 -12.11 -17.82
CA ARG A 125 -0.07 -10.84 -18.27
C ARG A 125 -0.67 -9.70 -17.49
N VAL A 126 0.16 -8.72 -17.15
CA VAL A 126 -0.29 -7.41 -16.66
C VAL A 126 0.06 -6.38 -17.72
N THR A 127 -0.91 -5.54 -18.10
CA THR A 127 -0.68 -4.38 -18.94
C THR A 127 -0.96 -3.10 -18.17
N LEU A 128 -0.09 -2.11 -18.32
CA LEU A 128 -0.18 -0.82 -17.66
C LEU A 128 -1.06 0.11 -18.52
N ARG A 129 -2.35 0.22 -18.19
CA ARG A 129 -3.32 0.96 -19.01
C ARG A 129 -3.35 2.45 -18.74
N ARG A 130 -3.13 2.87 -17.49
CA ARG A 130 -3.15 4.28 -17.09
C ARG A 130 -2.20 4.52 -15.94
N VAL A 131 -1.43 5.60 -16.03
CA VAL A 131 -0.68 6.14 -14.89
C VAL A 131 -0.95 7.63 -14.79
N ARG A 132 -1.26 8.12 -13.59
CA ARG A 132 -1.47 9.54 -13.31
C ARG A 132 -0.84 9.89 -11.98
N VAL A 133 0.04 10.89 -11.99
CA VAL A 133 0.58 11.48 -10.75
C VAL A 133 -0.37 12.59 -10.31
N HIS A 134 -0.94 12.45 -9.13
CA HIS A 134 -1.65 13.51 -8.44
C HIS A 134 -0.66 14.22 -7.53
N GLY A 135 -0.37 15.47 -7.84
CA GLY A 135 0.37 16.35 -6.94
C GLY A 135 -0.56 17.11 -5.99
N PRO A 136 0.00 18.05 -5.22
CA PRO A 136 -0.77 18.97 -4.39
C PRO A 136 -1.80 19.70 -5.24
N ARG A 137 -3.01 19.90 -4.72
CA ARG A 137 -4.01 20.73 -5.40
C ARG A 137 -3.57 22.18 -5.32
N THR A 138 -2.73 22.62 -6.26
CA THR A 138 -2.38 24.03 -6.46
C THR A 138 -3.65 24.83 -6.69
N GLY A 139 -4.10 25.53 -5.64
CA GLY A 139 -5.32 26.32 -5.66
C GLY A 139 -5.19 27.46 -6.67
N THR A 140 -5.72 27.25 -7.87
CA THR A 140 -5.63 28.23 -8.97
C THR A 140 -6.95 28.32 -9.77
N ASN A 141 -7.91 28.99 -9.13
CA ASN A 141 -8.88 29.95 -9.69
C ASN A 141 -10.01 29.55 -10.67
N GLY A 142 -11.21 30.06 -10.34
CA GLY A 142 -12.21 30.59 -11.29
C GLY A 142 -13.59 29.90 -11.29
N SER A 143 -14.74 30.59 -11.36
CA SER A 143 -15.00 32.05 -11.26
C SER A 143 -16.50 32.37 -11.06
N SER A 144 -16.78 33.58 -10.56
CA SER A 144 -18.02 34.39 -10.76
C SER A 144 -19.24 34.03 -9.88
N LEU A 145 -20.17 34.94 -9.47
CA LEU A 145 -20.30 36.40 -9.57
C LEU A 145 -20.88 37.02 -8.27
N ALA A 146 -20.25 38.08 -7.71
CA ALA A 146 -20.91 39.20 -6.99
C ALA A 146 -19.84 40.27 -6.64
N GLY A 147 -20.07 41.54 -7.00
CA GLY A 147 -19.04 42.59 -6.94
C GLY A 147 -19.03 43.45 -5.67
N GLY A 148 -17.92 44.16 -5.46
CA GLY A 148 -17.77 45.20 -4.43
C GLY A 148 -16.38 45.84 -4.47
N PRO A 149 -16.23 47.09 -4.96
CA PRO A 149 -14.95 47.78 -4.99
C PRO A 149 -14.77 48.71 -3.77
N ALA A 150 -13.76 48.46 -2.94
CA ALA A 150 -13.22 49.45 -2.02
C ALA A 150 -11.78 49.08 -1.62
N SER A 151 -10.80 49.81 -2.15
CA SER A 151 -9.40 49.68 -1.74
C SER A 151 -9.20 50.31 -0.36
N LEU A 152 -8.66 49.55 0.59
CA LEU A 152 -8.12 50.07 1.86
C LEU A 152 -6.63 49.71 1.94
N PRO A 153 -5.71 50.69 1.92
CA PRO A 153 -4.29 50.43 2.10
C PRO A 153 -3.94 50.39 3.59
N GLY A 154 -3.43 49.25 4.05
CA GLY A 154 -2.82 49.10 5.37
C GLY A 154 -3.48 48.02 6.23
N LEU A 155 -2.85 46.85 6.27
CA LEU A 155 -2.55 46.10 7.51
C LEU A 155 -1.71 44.84 7.20
N SER A 156 -0.72 44.60 8.07
CA SER A 156 0.10 43.38 8.18
C SER A 156 0.84 42.87 6.93
N ASP A 157 2.07 43.35 6.76
CA ASP A 157 3.19 42.53 6.27
C ASP A 157 3.53 41.45 7.32
N GLN A 158 2.68 40.42 7.40
CA GLN A 158 2.95 39.24 8.24
C GLN A 158 3.74 38.23 7.41
N SER A 159 5.08 38.29 7.54
CA SER A 159 5.95 37.18 7.16
C SER A 159 5.41 35.88 7.80
N PRO A 160 5.22 34.79 7.03
CA PRO A 160 4.65 33.57 7.56
C PRO A 160 5.58 32.99 8.64
N GLY A 161 5.04 32.82 9.85
CA GLY A 161 5.77 32.20 10.96
C GLY A 161 6.24 30.78 10.61
N PRO A 162 7.18 30.20 11.38
CA PRO A 162 7.80 28.91 11.06
C PRO A 162 6.80 27.77 10.84
N GLU A 163 5.67 27.76 11.57
CA GLU A 163 4.58 26.80 11.33
C GLU A 163 3.91 26.96 9.96
N GLY A 164 3.73 28.19 9.47
CA GLY A 164 3.16 28.47 8.16
C GLY A 164 4.06 27.97 7.03
N ALA A 165 5.37 28.17 7.15
CA ALA A 165 6.35 27.62 6.23
C ALA A 165 6.39 26.08 6.27
N ALA A 166 6.34 25.46 7.45
CA ALA A 166 6.28 24.00 7.60
C ALA A 166 4.96 23.39 7.06
N ARG A 167 3.85 24.14 7.10
CA ARG A 167 2.56 23.71 6.54
C ARG A 167 2.53 23.86 5.01
N ALA A 168 3.12 24.92 4.46
CA ALA A 168 3.28 25.09 3.01
C ALA A 168 4.26 24.08 2.39
N ARG A 169 5.34 23.71 3.09
CA ARG A 169 6.23 22.62 2.67
C ARG A 169 5.52 21.26 2.69
N ARG A 170 4.75 20.98 3.73
CA ARG A 170 3.95 19.75 3.81
C ARG A 170 2.93 19.63 2.68
N SER A 171 2.24 20.72 2.31
CA SER A 171 1.30 20.65 1.17
C SER A 171 2.01 20.39 -0.15
N VAL A 172 3.21 20.94 -0.40
CA VAL A 172 4.01 20.63 -1.62
C VAL A 172 4.35 19.13 -1.73
N ARG A 173 4.49 18.43 -0.59
CA ARG A 173 4.82 17.00 -0.53
C ARG A 173 3.58 16.07 -0.49
N GLU A 174 2.38 16.58 -0.75
CA GLU A 174 1.18 15.77 -0.94
C GLU A 174 1.16 15.17 -2.37
N LYS A 175 1.55 13.90 -2.51
CA LYS A 175 1.64 13.23 -3.81
C LYS A 175 1.07 11.81 -3.74
N SER A 176 0.35 11.42 -4.79
CA SER A 176 -0.10 10.05 -5.01
C SER A 176 0.02 9.65 -6.48
N LEU A 177 0.06 8.34 -6.73
CA LEU A 177 0.15 7.73 -8.04
C LEU A 177 -1.08 6.85 -8.26
N PHE A 178 -1.97 7.27 -9.14
CA PHE A 178 -3.03 6.41 -9.66
C PHE A 178 -2.47 5.53 -10.77
N VAL A 179 -2.77 4.23 -10.70
CA VAL A 179 -2.37 3.18 -11.63
C VAL A 179 -3.59 2.34 -12.00
N GLY A 180 -3.90 2.27 -13.29
CA GLY A 180 -4.87 1.32 -13.85
C GLY A 180 -4.12 0.20 -14.57
N LEU A 181 -4.37 -1.03 -14.14
CA LEU A 181 -3.82 -2.27 -14.68
C LEU A 181 -4.92 -3.07 -15.37
N ASP A 182 -4.59 -3.76 -16.46
CA ASP A 182 -5.40 -4.86 -16.99
C ASP A 182 -4.64 -6.17 -16.83
N VAL A 183 -5.24 -7.12 -16.14
CA VAL A 183 -4.68 -8.43 -15.83
C VAL A 183 -5.45 -9.46 -16.63
N SER A 184 -4.77 -10.29 -17.43
CA SER A 184 -5.43 -11.35 -18.21
C SER A 184 -4.67 -12.67 -18.16
N GLY A 185 -5.36 -13.78 -18.41
CA GLY A 185 -4.78 -15.12 -18.48
C GLY A 185 -5.78 -16.18 -18.92
N VAL A 186 -5.33 -17.43 -19.07
CA VAL A 186 -6.14 -18.58 -19.48
C VAL A 186 -6.30 -19.55 -18.31
N ALA A 187 -7.53 -19.81 -17.88
CA ALA A 187 -7.85 -20.69 -16.77
C ALA A 187 -7.41 -22.12 -17.06
N ARG A 188 -6.63 -22.74 -16.17
CA ARG A 188 -6.06 -24.08 -16.39
C ARG A 188 -7.11 -25.19 -16.46
N VAL A 189 -8.26 -24.99 -15.82
CA VAL A 189 -9.29 -26.02 -15.65
C VAL A 189 -10.36 -25.94 -16.75
N SER A 190 -10.83 -24.75 -17.11
CA SER A 190 -11.84 -24.56 -18.18
C SER A 190 -11.25 -24.20 -19.55
N GLY A 191 -10.00 -23.74 -19.61
CA GLY A 191 -9.40 -23.20 -20.84
C GLY A 191 -9.92 -21.81 -21.24
N GLU A 192 -10.82 -21.21 -20.44
CA GLU A 192 -11.41 -19.90 -20.75
C GLU A 192 -10.46 -18.75 -20.42
N ARG A 193 -10.62 -17.62 -21.13
CA ARG A 193 -9.87 -16.39 -20.84
C ARG A 193 -10.50 -15.66 -19.66
N GLY A 194 -9.73 -15.47 -18.60
CA GLY A 194 -10.03 -14.56 -17.49
C GLY A 194 -9.38 -13.20 -17.72
N GLY A 195 -10.02 -12.14 -17.24
CA GLY A 195 -9.52 -10.77 -17.28
C GLY A 195 -10.04 -9.95 -16.11
N TRP A 196 -9.24 -9.00 -15.61
CA TRP A 196 -9.60 -8.06 -14.56
C TRP A 196 -8.98 -6.68 -14.82
N GLU A 197 -9.81 -5.63 -14.81
CA GLU A 197 -9.34 -4.26 -14.65
C GLU A 197 -9.13 -3.99 -13.16
N VAL A 198 -7.93 -3.54 -12.78
CA VAL A 198 -7.54 -3.24 -11.40
C VAL A 198 -7.06 -1.80 -11.32
N ASN A 199 -7.80 -0.96 -10.61
CA ASN A 199 -7.43 0.42 -10.34
C ASN A 199 -6.83 0.53 -8.93
N SER A 200 -5.73 1.27 -8.78
CA SER A 200 -5.02 1.40 -7.51
C SER A 200 -4.35 2.77 -7.36
N THR A 201 -4.35 3.28 -6.13
CA THR A 201 -3.71 4.54 -5.75
C THR A 201 -2.62 4.27 -4.72
N TYR A 202 -1.38 4.62 -5.06
CA TYR A 202 -0.23 4.59 -4.14
C TYR A 202 -0.02 5.99 -3.55
N VAL A 203 0.14 6.11 -2.24
CA VAL A 203 0.30 7.41 -1.55
C VAL A 203 1.71 7.52 -0.96
N PHE A 204 2.39 8.62 -1.24
CA PHE A 204 3.76 8.88 -0.78
C PHE A 204 3.76 9.63 0.55
N SER A 205 4.71 9.28 1.43
CA SER A 205 4.93 9.94 2.71
C SER A 205 5.51 11.34 2.47
N PRO A 206 4.95 12.41 3.06
CA PRO A 206 5.53 13.74 2.96
C PRO A 206 6.86 13.88 3.73
N HIS A 207 7.16 12.94 4.64
CA HIS A 207 8.38 12.98 5.46
C HIS A 207 9.54 12.18 4.86
N THR A 208 9.26 11.08 4.15
CA THR A 208 10.29 10.13 3.68
C THR A 208 10.28 9.85 2.17
N GLY A 209 9.26 10.29 1.42
CA GLY A 209 9.10 10.01 -0.01
C GLY A 209 8.75 8.55 -0.34
N LEU A 210 8.66 7.67 0.66
CA LEU A 210 8.30 6.26 0.51
C LEU A 210 6.78 6.07 0.40
N ILE A 211 6.36 5.01 -0.28
CA ILE A 211 4.94 4.61 -0.36
C ILE A 211 4.51 4.09 1.01
N TYR A 212 3.54 4.74 1.65
CA TYR A 212 2.98 4.31 2.95
C TYR A 212 1.55 3.78 2.85
N ALA A 213 0.86 4.02 1.73
CA ALA A 213 -0.45 3.41 1.48
C ALA A 213 -0.56 2.93 0.02
N HIS A 214 -1.18 1.77 -0.16
CA HIS A 214 -1.66 1.24 -1.43
C HIS A 214 -3.14 0.97 -1.28
N ILE A 215 -3.95 1.80 -1.92
CA ILE A 215 -5.40 1.66 -1.96
C ILE A 215 -5.73 0.94 -3.28
N VAL A 216 -6.48 -0.16 -3.22
CA VAL A 216 -7.09 -0.75 -4.42
C VAL A 216 -8.47 -0.13 -4.56
N ASP A 217 -8.65 0.68 -5.60
CA ASP A 217 -9.83 1.51 -5.84
C ASP A 217 -10.98 0.71 -6.45
N SER A 218 -10.68 -0.15 -7.43
CA SER A 218 -11.64 -1.13 -7.98
C SER A 218 -10.94 -2.38 -8.52
N ILE A 219 -11.69 -3.48 -8.56
CA ILE A 219 -11.34 -4.73 -9.27
C ILE A 219 -12.60 -5.16 -10.03
N GLU A 220 -12.51 -5.27 -11.35
CA GLU A 220 -13.64 -5.56 -12.24
C GLU A 220 -13.30 -6.74 -13.17
N PRO A 221 -13.99 -7.90 -13.08
CA PRO A 221 -15.09 -8.21 -12.17
C PRO A 221 -14.65 -8.38 -10.72
N ALA A 222 -15.54 -8.04 -9.79
CA ALA A 222 -15.27 -8.12 -8.36
C ALA A 222 -14.92 -9.57 -7.92
N PRO A 223 -13.85 -9.80 -7.13
CA PRO A 223 -13.47 -11.15 -6.73
C PRO A 223 -14.56 -11.84 -5.89
N HIS A 224 -14.74 -13.15 -6.09
CA HIS A 224 -15.69 -13.93 -5.31
C HIS A 224 -15.30 -13.98 -3.82
N GLN A 225 -16.29 -14.00 -2.91
CA GLN A 225 -16.09 -14.03 -1.45
C GLN A 225 -15.07 -15.07 -0.97
N ALA A 226 -15.00 -16.25 -1.62
CA ALA A 226 -14.09 -17.33 -1.26
C ALA A 226 -12.60 -16.92 -1.34
N VAL A 227 -12.25 -16.01 -2.26
CA VAL A 227 -10.89 -15.47 -2.41
C VAL A 227 -10.48 -14.70 -1.16
N PHE A 228 -11.36 -13.85 -0.62
CA PHE A 228 -11.10 -13.11 0.62
C PHE A 228 -11.02 -14.03 1.84
N GLY A 229 -11.84 -15.09 1.88
CA GLY A 229 -11.76 -16.14 2.90
C GLY A 229 -10.40 -16.85 2.89
N ALA A 230 -9.94 -17.28 1.71
CA ALA A 230 -8.65 -17.94 1.52
C ALA A 230 -7.46 -17.03 1.89
N LEU A 231 -7.47 -15.78 1.43
CA LEU A 231 -6.45 -14.78 1.76
C LEU A 231 -6.38 -14.53 3.28
N ARG A 232 -7.53 -14.33 3.95
CA ARG A 232 -7.59 -14.17 5.41
C ARG A 232 -7.04 -15.40 6.14
N ALA A 233 -7.36 -16.60 5.68
CA ALA A 233 -6.86 -17.85 6.27
C ALA A 233 -5.34 -18.01 6.09
N ALA A 234 -4.80 -17.65 4.93
CA ALA A 234 -3.35 -17.66 4.67
C ALA A 234 -2.60 -16.65 5.56
N LEU A 235 -3.10 -15.41 5.65
CA LEU A 235 -2.52 -14.36 6.50
C LEU A 235 -2.63 -14.69 8.00
N ALA A 236 -3.70 -15.35 8.43
CA ALA A 236 -3.84 -15.82 9.82
C ALA A 236 -2.78 -16.88 10.18
N LYS A 237 -2.48 -17.81 9.27
CA LYS A 237 -1.39 -18.79 9.45
C LYS A 237 -0.02 -18.11 9.55
N LEU A 238 0.24 -17.08 8.74
CA LEU A 238 1.48 -16.30 8.81
C LEU A 238 1.60 -15.50 10.13
N LYS A 239 0.50 -14.92 10.63
CA LYS A 239 0.49 -14.23 11.94
C LYS A 239 0.74 -15.16 13.13
N LEU A 240 0.30 -16.42 13.07
CA LEU A 240 0.67 -17.43 14.08
C LEU A 240 2.12 -17.93 13.92
N GLY A 241 2.65 -17.97 12.69
CA GLY A 241 4.00 -18.51 12.40
C GLY A 241 5.17 -17.60 12.78
N LEU A 242 4.93 -16.31 13.04
CA LEU A 242 5.97 -15.34 13.45
C LEU A 242 6.13 -15.24 14.98
N ALA A 243 5.27 -15.89 15.77
CA ALA A 243 5.43 -16.03 17.21
C ALA A 243 6.30 -17.26 17.53
N GLY A 244 7.61 -17.13 17.34
CA GLY A 244 8.57 -18.20 17.58
C GLY A 244 8.72 -18.57 19.06
N GLY A 245 8.36 -19.80 19.42
CA GLY A 245 8.67 -20.46 20.70
C GLY A 245 8.80 -21.98 20.46
N PRO A 246 9.85 -22.65 20.94
CA PRO A 246 10.24 -23.95 20.41
C PRO A 246 9.52 -25.15 21.05
N GLY A 247 9.30 -26.18 20.24
CA GLY A 247 9.05 -27.55 20.70
C GLY A 247 7.60 -27.90 20.99
N ARG A 248 7.04 -28.81 20.18
CA ARG A 248 6.85 -30.21 20.60
C ARG A 248 6.55 -31.11 19.40
N GLU A 249 7.37 -32.16 19.34
CA GLU A 249 7.00 -33.56 19.09
C GLU A 249 6.08 -33.83 17.89
N GLY A 250 6.68 -34.38 16.83
CA GLY A 250 5.91 -35.10 15.81
C GLY A 250 5.40 -36.43 16.38
N THR A 251 4.11 -36.70 16.21
CA THR A 251 3.54 -38.03 16.45
C THR A 251 3.38 -38.74 15.12
N GLY A 252 4.33 -39.61 14.80
CA GLY A 252 4.19 -40.55 13.69
C GLY A 252 3.36 -41.77 14.09
N ALA A 253 2.29 -42.05 13.34
CA ALA A 253 1.65 -43.35 13.22
C ALA A 253 1.11 -43.41 11.76
N SER A 254 1.72 -44.11 10.81
CA SER A 254 2.09 -45.54 10.75
C SER A 254 0.86 -46.47 10.69
N GLY A 255 0.68 -47.12 9.54
CA GLY A 255 -0.42 -48.06 9.25
C GLY A 255 -1.75 -47.39 8.89
N VAL A 256 -2.61 -47.97 8.05
CA VAL A 256 -2.60 -49.31 7.44
C VAL A 256 -3.17 -49.23 6.02
N ALA A 257 -2.55 -49.93 5.08
CA ALA A 257 -3.11 -50.13 3.74
C ALA A 257 -4.27 -51.12 3.78
N ARG A 258 -5.38 -50.84 3.07
CA ARG A 258 -6.35 -51.87 2.70
C ARG A 258 -6.96 -51.62 1.32
N SER A 259 -6.32 -52.19 0.31
CA SER A 259 -6.94 -52.46 -0.99
C SER A 259 -7.81 -53.70 -0.87
N GLN A 260 -9.12 -53.58 -1.13
CA GLN A 260 -10.07 -54.65 -1.46
C GLN A 260 -11.34 -53.97 -2.01
N GLU A 261 -12.09 -54.52 -2.96
CA GLU A 261 -11.75 -55.47 -4.03
C GLU A 261 -12.87 -55.35 -5.07
N THR A 262 -12.57 -55.43 -6.37
CA THR A 262 -13.60 -55.42 -7.42
C THR A 262 -14.33 -56.75 -7.45
N SER A 263 -15.64 -56.76 -7.22
CA SER A 263 -16.49 -57.92 -7.52
C SER A 263 -17.58 -57.53 -8.50
N GLY A 264 -17.43 -58.01 -9.74
CA GLY A 264 -18.49 -58.02 -10.75
C GLY A 264 -18.81 -59.47 -11.14
N ARG A 265 -20.11 -59.75 -11.32
CA ARG A 265 -20.82 -60.97 -11.77
C ARG A 265 -22.09 -61.09 -10.91
N LEU A 266 -23.26 -61.44 -11.45
CA LEU A 266 -23.65 -61.71 -12.84
C LEU A 266 -25.15 -61.37 -12.98
#